data_AF-A0A811LJ05-F1
#
_entry.id   AF-A0A811LJ05-F1
#
_cell.length_a   1.000
_cell.length_b   1.000
_cell.length_c   1.000
_cell.angle_alpha   90.00
_cell.angle_beta   90.00
_cell.angle_gamma   90.00
#
_symmetry.space_group_name_H-M   'P 1'
#
loop_
_entity.id
_entity.type
_entity.pdbx_description
1 polymer ?
#
loop_
_entity_poly.entity_id
_entity_poly.type
_entity_poly.pdbx_seq_one_letter_code
_entity_poly.pdbx_strand_id
1 'polypeptide(L)'
;MKEIKEGDVLLPTRCESCRVAVKEFQEESEKLSKKFASQGVQEGVFLDMIENFCERMMKFNVHRDKYGVDRFQKTQSEFIGKLKQLADQGTKITSDIPMNLWDEPPIEAARLKFDCEHVLEVNEDILEEWFYQGRFKQDVVKMICYDRPNALCANESTESHSEL
;
A
#
# COMPACT_ATOMS: atom_id res chain seq x y z
N MET A 1 -14.34 -8.37 -20.69
CA MET A 1 -14.62 -7.26 -19.74
C MET A 1 -15.83 -7.65 -18.93
N LYS A 2 -15.71 -7.83 -17.61
CA LYS A 2 -16.89 -7.93 -16.74
C LYS A 2 -17.32 -6.50 -16.40
N GLU A 3 -18.59 -6.21 -16.63
CA GLU A 3 -19.22 -4.99 -16.12
C GLU A 3 -19.18 -5.04 -14.59
N ILE A 4 -18.47 -4.09 -13.98
CA ILE A 4 -18.44 -3.91 -12.53
C ILE A 4 -19.75 -3.21 -12.17
N LYS A 5 -20.59 -3.84 -11.36
CA LYS A 5 -21.88 -3.27 -10.95
C LYS A 5 -21.67 -2.20 -9.88
N GLU A 6 -22.60 -1.25 -9.84
CA GLU A 6 -22.68 -0.26 -8.79
C GLU A 6 -22.89 -0.96 -7.43
N GLY A 7 -21.84 -0.98 -6.60
CA GLY A 7 -21.79 -1.71 -5.33
C GLY A 7 -20.72 -2.81 -5.24
N ASP A 8 -20.01 -3.13 -6.32
CA ASP A 8 -18.95 -4.14 -6.29
C ASP A 8 -17.67 -3.58 -5.65
N VAL A 9 -17.24 -4.19 -4.54
CA VAL A 9 -15.95 -3.95 -3.90
C VAL A 9 -14.84 -4.57 -4.76
N LEU A 10 -13.92 -3.74 -5.27
CA LEU A 10 -12.78 -4.21 -6.04
C LEU A 10 -11.55 -4.38 -5.13
N LEU A 11 -11.43 -5.59 -4.57
CA LEU A 11 -10.29 -5.94 -3.73
C LEU A 11 -8.94 -5.83 -4.50
N PRO A 12 -7.85 -5.50 -3.79
CA PRO A 12 -6.50 -5.56 -4.34
C PRO A 12 -6.18 -6.92 -4.98
N THR A 13 -5.53 -6.91 -6.15
CA THR A 13 -4.90 -8.12 -6.66
C THR A 13 -3.65 -8.45 -5.85
N ARG A 14 -3.18 -9.70 -5.94
CA ARG A 14 -1.91 -10.11 -5.31
C ARG A 14 -0.72 -9.26 -5.77
N CYS A 15 -0.68 -8.89 -7.05
CA CYS A 15 0.36 -8.02 -7.58
C CYS A 15 0.23 -6.60 -7.04
N GLU A 16 -0.98 -6.03 -7.03
CA GLU A 16 -1.24 -4.71 -6.46
C GLU A 16 -0.80 -4.65 -4.99
N SER A 17 -1.23 -5.63 -4.17
CA SER A 17 -0.86 -5.71 -2.76
C SER A 17 0.65 -5.81 -2.57
N CYS A 18 1.34 -6.66 -3.35
CA CYS A 18 2.80 -6.76 -3.30
C CYS A 18 3.48 -5.43 -3.59
N ARG A 19 3.10 -4.79 -4.70
CA ARG A 19 3.72 -3.54 -5.14
C ARG A 19 3.49 -2.41 -4.16
N VAL A 20 2.27 -2.27 -3.62
CA VAL A 20 1.94 -1.24 -2.63
C VAL A 20 2.73 -1.48 -1.34
N ALA A 21 2.72 -2.70 -0.80
CA ALA A 21 3.39 -3.04 0.44
C ALA A 21 4.91 -2.85 0.35
N VAL A 22 5.54 -3.43 -0.67
CA VAL A 22 7.01 -3.42 -0.82
C VAL A 22 7.52 -2.02 -1.17
N LYS A 23 6.78 -1.24 -1.97
CA LYS A 23 7.15 0.14 -2.28
C LYS A 23 7.10 1.03 -1.03
N GLU A 24 6.02 0.93 -0.24
CA GLU A 24 5.91 1.67 1.01
C GLU A 24 7.00 1.24 2.00
N PHE A 25 7.36 -0.05 2.02
CA PHE A 25 8.41 -0.58 2.89
C PHE A 25 9.77 -0.01 2.52
N GLN A 26 10.07 0.03 1.22
CA GLN A 26 11.28 0.64 0.69
C GLN A 26 11.38 2.11 1.11
N GLU A 27 10.33 2.89 0.89
CA GLU A 27 10.32 4.33 1.22
C GLU A 27 10.51 4.60 2.73
N GLU A 28 9.92 3.75 3.59
CA GLU A 28 10.09 3.89 5.04
C GLU A 28 11.49 3.46 5.50
N SER A 29 11.99 2.37 4.93
CA SER A 29 13.34 1.87 5.19
C SER A 29 14.40 2.92 4.84
N GLU A 30 14.25 3.61 3.71
CA GLU A 30 15.14 4.70 3.29
C GLU A 30 15.16 5.88 4.26
N LYS A 31 14.04 6.16 4.94
CA LYS A 31 13.95 7.23 5.95
C LYS A 31 14.61 6.81 7.25
N LEU A 32 14.42 5.55 7.65
CA LEU A 32 14.95 5.01 8.90
C LEU A 32 16.46 4.77 8.81
N SER A 33 16.97 4.26 7.69
CA SER A 33 18.40 4.02 7.50
C SER A 33 19.23 5.31 7.54
N LYS A 34 18.69 6.42 7.03
CA LYS A 34 19.31 7.75 7.15
C LYS A 34 19.38 8.25 8.59
N LYS A 35 18.45 7.83 9.46
CA LYS A 35 18.37 8.23 10.86
C LYS A 35 19.21 7.32 11.78
N PHE A 36 19.35 6.05 11.43
CA PHE A 36 19.90 5.01 12.31
C PHE A 36 21.02 4.20 11.60
N ALA A 37 22.16 4.84 11.37
CA ALA A 37 23.26 4.27 10.59
C ALA A 37 24.24 3.36 11.37
N SER A 38 24.12 3.23 12.69
CA SER A 38 25.01 2.37 13.49
C SER A 38 24.55 0.91 13.46
N GLN A 39 25.46 -0.02 13.18
CA GLN A 39 25.19 -1.44 12.94
C GLN A 39 24.31 -2.13 14.00
N GLY A 40 24.56 -1.91 15.30
CA GLY A 40 23.76 -2.54 16.37
C GLY A 40 22.35 -1.93 16.57
N VAL A 41 22.04 -0.81 15.93
CA VAL A 41 20.71 -0.19 15.95
C VAL A 41 19.87 -0.66 14.76
N GLN A 42 20.51 -1.05 13.65
CA GLN A 42 19.82 -1.44 12.43
C GLN A 42 18.98 -2.71 12.61
N GLU A 43 19.47 -3.70 13.37
CA GLU A 43 18.74 -4.95 13.64
C GLU A 43 17.44 -4.69 14.41
N GLY A 44 17.51 -3.98 15.54
CA GLY A 44 16.31 -3.64 16.30
C GLY A 44 15.32 -2.77 15.52
N VAL A 45 15.80 -1.87 14.67
CA VAL A 45 14.95 -1.06 13.77
C VAL A 45 14.28 -1.92 12.71
N PHE A 46 14.98 -2.90 12.13
CA PHE A 46 14.41 -3.81 11.15
C PHE A 46 13.30 -4.66 11.77
N LEU A 47 13.54 -5.25 12.95
CA LEU A 47 12.56 -6.08 13.65
C LEU A 47 11.30 -5.28 14.02
N ASP A 48 11.45 -4.08 14.57
CA ASP A 48 10.30 -3.20 14.87
C ASP A 48 9.54 -2.82 13.59
N MET A 49 10.27 -2.57 12.50
CA MET A 49 9.67 -2.24 11.23
C MET A 49 8.87 -3.44 10.68
N ILE A 50 9.43 -4.65 10.59
CA ILE A 50 8.71 -5.78 10.00
C ILE A 50 7.47 -6.18 10.81
N GLU A 51 7.51 -6.03 12.14
CA GLU A 51 6.37 -6.32 13.04
C GLU A 51 5.23 -5.31 12.87
N ASN A 52 5.53 -4.01 12.81
CA ASN A 52 4.52 -2.95 12.91
C ASN A 52 4.19 -2.26 11.59
N PHE A 53 4.95 -2.52 10.51
CA PHE A 53 4.87 -1.75 9.28
C PHE A 53 3.50 -1.88 8.58
N CYS A 54 2.91 -3.07 8.55
CA CYS A 54 1.70 -3.32 7.76
C CYS A 54 0.46 -2.58 8.28
N GLU A 55 0.45 -2.07 9.51
CA GLU A 55 -0.58 -1.16 10.01
C GLU A 55 -0.71 0.12 9.15
N ARG A 56 0.36 0.50 8.44
CA ARG A 56 0.35 1.64 7.51
C ARG A 56 -0.57 1.41 6.32
N MET A 57 -0.86 0.16 5.96
CA MET A 57 -1.79 -0.16 4.87
C MET A 57 -3.21 0.36 5.17
N MET A 58 -3.58 0.43 6.44
CA MET A 58 -4.87 0.97 6.89
C MET A 58 -5.03 2.47 6.60
N LYS A 59 -3.96 3.18 6.21
CA LYS A 59 -4.03 4.60 5.86
C LYS A 59 -4.40 4.84 4.40
N PHE A 60 -4.47 3.79 3.57
CA PHE A 60 -4.78 3.94 2.15
C PHE A 60 -6.29 4.04 1.92
N ASN A 61 -6.66 4.94 1.01
CA ASN A 61 -7.98 5.07 0.43
C ASN A 61 -7.99 4.54 -1.00
N VAL A 62 -9.19 4.22 -1.51
CA VAL A 62 -9.40 3.82 -2.90
C VAL A 62 -9.99 4.98 -3.70
N HIS A 63 -9.29 5.35 -4.77
CA HIS A 63 -9.68 6.39 -5.73
C HIS A 63 -10.28 5.70 -6.96
N ARG A 64 -11.60 5.79 -7.12
CA ARG A 64 -12.37 5.04 -8.12
C ARG A 64 -12.09 5.46 -9.57
N ASP A 65 -11.55 6.65 -9.76
CA ASP A 65 -11.16 7.23 -11.04
C ASP A 65 -9.78 6.75 -11.54
N LYS A 66 -9.04 6.02 -10.70
CA LYS A 66 -7.69 5.52 -10.99
C LYS A 66 -7.68 4.00 -11.09
N TYR A 67 -6.62 3.47 -11.69
CA TYR A 67 -6.47 2.04 -11.98
C TYR A 67 -5.13 1.51 -11.44
N GLY A 68 -5.07 0.19 -11.24
CA GLY A 68 -3.87 -0.46 -10.72
C GLY A 68 -3.45 0.11 -9.36
N VAL A 69 -2.14 0.13 -9.10
CA VAL A 69 -1.58 0.63 -7.83
C VAL A 69 -1.89 2.11 -7.55
N ASP A 70 -2.12 2.92 -8.59
CA ASP A 70 -2.39 4.36 -8.44
C ASP A 70 -3.74 4.66 -7.79
N ARG A 71 -4.64 3.68 -7.77
CA ARG A 71 -5.93 3.78 -7.06
C ARG A 71 -5.78 3.78 -5.55
N PHE A 72 -4.63 3.37 -5.01
CA PHE A 72 -4.36 3.38 -3.59
C PHE A 72 -3.58 4.64 -3.21
N GLN A 73 -4.23 5.57 -2.51
CA GLN A 73 -3.57 6.77 -2.01
C GLN A 73 -3.99 7.09 -0.58
N LYS A 74 -3.06 7.59 0.24
CA LYS A 74 -3.36 8.00 1.63
C LYS A 74 -4.19 9.28 1.71
N THR A 75 -4.22 10.05 0.63
CA THR A 75 -5.09 11.22 0.52
C THR A 75 -6.55 10.78 0.46
N GLN A 76 -7.41 11.55 1.12
CA GLN A 76 -8.86 11.36 1.05
C GLN A 76 -9.33 11.54 -0.41
N SER A 77 -10.34 10.77 -0.83
CA SER A 77 -10.93 10.93 -2.15
C SER A 77 -11.68 12.26 -2.28
N GLU A 78 -11.69 12.83 -3.48
CA GLU A 78 -12.41 14.08 -3.76
C GLU A 78 -13.91 13.96 -3.45
N PHE A 79 -14.49 12.78 -3.70
CA PHE A 79 -15.89 12.50 -3.44
C PHE A 79 -16.23 12.61 -1.95
N ILE A 80 -15.47 11.96 -1.06
CA ILE A 80 -15.67 12.07 0.39
C ILE A 80 -15.40 13.51 0.86
N GLY A 81 -14.45 14.21 0.23
CA GLY A 81 -14.20 15.64 0.51
C GLY A 81 -15.42 16.52 0.22
N LYS A 82 -16.05 16.31 -0.94
CA LYS A 82 -17.28 17.02 -1.32
C LYS A 82 -18.46 16.67 -0.41
N LEU A 83 -18.61 15.39 -0.03
CA LEU A 83 -19.66 14.98 0.90
C LEU A 83 -19.51 15.65 2.27
N LYS A 84 -18.29 15.71 2.82
CA LYS A 84 -18.01 16.43 4.08
C LYS A 84 -18.36 17.91 4.00
N GLN A 85 -17.94 18.61 2.93
CA GLN A 85 -18.26 20.02 2.73
C GLN A 85 -19.76 20.29 2.64
N LEU A 86 -20.51 19.42 1.95
CA LEU A 86 -21.97 19.54 1.87
C LEU A 86 -22.64 19.29 3.23
N ALA A 87 -22.10 18.38 4.03
CA ALA A 87 -22.61 18.05 5.36
C ALA A 87 -22.40 19.24 6.32
N ASP A 88 -21.21 19.86 6.26
CA ASP A 88 -20.85 21.05 7.04
C ASP A 88 -21.74 22.25 6.72
N GLN A 89 -22.26 22.32 5.48
CA GLN A 89 -23.22 23.33 5.05
C GLN A 89 -24.67 23.05 5.52
N GLY A 90 -24.89 21.99 6.30
CA GLY A 90 -26.20 21.61 6.81
C GLY A 90 -27.12 20.97 5.75
N THR A 91 -26.56 20.55 4.61
CA THR A 91 -27.32 19.89 3.56
C THR A 91 -27.68 18.48 3.98
N LYS A 92 -28.96 18.10 3.83
CA LYS A 92 -29.38 16.71 4.01
C LYS A 92 -28.83 15.87 2.86
N ILE A 93 -27.74 15.14 3.13
CA ILE A 93 -27.09 14.26 2.15
C ILE A 93 -27.78 12.90 2.15
N THR A 94 -28.10 12.41 0.96
CA THR A 94 -28.40 11.00 0.73
C THR A 94 -27.13 10.37 0.18
N SER A 95 -26.50 9.50 0.97
CA SER A 95 -25.25 8.81 0.63
C SER A 95 -25.42 7.35 0.98
N ASP A 96 -24.93 6.46 0.12
CA ASP A 96 -24.90 5.01 0.37
C ASP A 96 -23.90 4.65 1.47
N ILE A 97 -22.97 5.56 1.80
CA ILE A 97 -22.00 5.43 2.88
C ILE A 97 -22.45 6.30 4.07
N PRO A 98 -22.76 5.69 5.23
CA PRO A 98 -23.00 6.40 6.49
C PRO A 98 -21.87 7.35 6.87
N MET A 99 -22.20 8.52 7.43
CA MET A 99 -21.21 9.56 7.80
C MET A 99 -20.15 9.06 8.80
N ASN A 100 -20.51 8.15 9.71
CA ASN A 100 -19.57 7.56 10.66
C ASN A 100 -18.50 6.66 10.01
N LEU A 101 -18.65 6.34 8.71
CA LEU A 101 -17.69 5.53 7.95
C LEU A 101 -16.85 6.39 6.98
N TRP A 102 -17.02 7.71 6.94
CA TRP A 102 -16.27 8.58 6.03
C TRP A 102 -14.79 8.75 6.41
N ASP A 103 -14.45 8.48 7.66
CA ASP A 103 -13.09 8.49 8.19
C ASP A 103 -12.53 7.08 8.44
N GLU A 104 -13.36 6.05 8.24
CA GLU A 104 -12.96 4.67 8.41
C GLU A 104 -12.23 4.15 7.17
N PRO A 105 -11.19 3.32 7.35
CA PRO A 105 -10.46 2.74 6.24
C PRO A 105 -11.36 1.80 5.42
N PRO A 106 -11.25 1.81 4.09
CA PRO A 106 -12.04 0.93 3.24
C PRO A 106 -11.60 -0.53 3.42
N ILE A 107 -12.48 -1.48 3.06
CA ILE A 107 -12.19 -2.93 3.17
C ILE A 107 -10.96 -3.33 2.34
N GLU A 108 -10.70 -2.64 1.23
CA GLU A 108 -9.50 -2.80 0.43
C GLU A 108 -8.22 -2.50 1.22
N ALA A 109 -8.24 -1.55 2.15
CA ALA A 109 -7.10 -1.24 3.00
C ALA A 109 -6.83 -2.36 4.03
N ALA A 110 -7.90 -2.94 4.60
CA ALA A 110 -7.77 -4.13 5.44
C ALA A 110 -7.21 -5.32 4.66
N ARG A 111 -7.62 -5.46 3.38
CA ARG A 111 -7.06 -6.48 2.49
C ARG A 111 -5.58 -6.23 2.18
N LEU A 112 -5.19 -4.98 1.90
CA LEU A 112 -3.78 -4.61 1.72
C LEU A 112 -2.95 -4.93 2.96
N LYS A 113 -3.48 -4.67 4.17
CA LYS A 113 -2.79 -5.02 5.42
C LYS A 113 -2.53 -6.53 5.51
N PHE A 114 -3.56 -7.35 5.34
CA PHE A 114 -3.43 -8.81 5.39
C PHE A 114 -2.42 -9.33 4.34
N ASP A 115 -2.52 -8.84 3.11
CA ASP A 115 -1.58 -9.25 2.06
C ASP A 115 -0.15 -8.72 2.32
N CYS A 116 0.00 -7.54 2.92
CA CYS A 116 1.29 -6.99 3.36
C CYS A 116 1.96 -7.89 4.38
N GLU A 117 1.24 -8.32 5.42
CA GLU A 117 1.76 -9.21 6.47
C GLU A 117 2.33 -10.48 5.84
N HIS A 118 1.56 -11.10 4.94
CA HIS A 118 2.02 -12.29 4.22
C HIS A 118 3.24 -12.01 3.31
N VAL A 119 3.25 -10.89 2.58
CA VAL A 119 4.36 -10.53 1.69
C VAL A 119 5.64 -10.27 2.47
N LEU A 120 5.57 -9.59 3.62
CA LEU A 120 6.75 -9.35 4.44
C LEU A 120 7.25 -10.64 5.08
N GLU A 121 6.35 -11.46 5.65
CA GLU A 121 6.70 -12.74 6.28
C GLU A 121 7.45 -13.67 5.32
N VAL A 122 6.92 -13.90 4.11
CA VAL A 122 7.55 -14.85 3.16
C VAL A 122 8.82 -14.31 2.49
N ASN A 123 9.14 -13.02 2.68
CA ASN A 123 10.32 -12.38 2.10
C ASN A 123 11.24 -11.76 3.17
N GLU A 124 11.07 -12.11 4.44
CA GLU A 124 11.81 -11.53 5.57
C GLU A 124 13.33 -11.57 5.34
N ASP A 125 13.89 -12.73 5.00
CA ASP A 125 15.33 -12.91 4.74
C ASP A 125 15.88 -11.93 3.68
N ILE A 126 15.09 -11.69 2.62
CA ILE A 126 15.48 -10.81 1.51
C ILE A 126 15.38 -9.35 1.92
N LEU A 127 14.30 -9.00 2.63
CA LEU A 127 14.09 -7.66 3.14
C LEU A 127 15.17 -7.30 4.16
N GLU A 128 15.56 -8.25 5.01
CA GLU A 128 16.63 -8.12 5.98
C GLU A 128 17.98 -7.87 5.31
N GLU A 129 18.37 -8.76 4.39
CA GLU A 129 19.63 -8.60 3.64
C GLU A 129 19.65 -7.25 2.89
N TRP A 130 18.55 -6.90 2.22
CA TRP A 130 18.41 -5.64 1.48
C TRP A 130 18.54 -4.42 2.41
N PHE A 131 17.90 -4.47 3.59
CA PHE A 131 17.90 -3.38 4.57
C PHE A 131 19.31 -3.16 5.16
N TYR A 132 20.00 -4.21 5.59
CA TYR A 132 21.33 -4.09 6.21
C TYR A 132 22.42 -3.70 5.23
N GLN A 133 22.34 -4.15 3.98
CA GLN A 133 23.34 -3.79 2.99
C GLN A 133 23.21 -2.34 2.51
N GLY A 134 22.20 -1.60 2.97
CA GLY A 134 21.94 -0.21 2.58
C GLY A 134 21.68 -0.06 1.07
N ARG A 135 21.22 -1.14 0.42
CA ARG A 135 21.07 -1.23 -1.04
C ARG A 135 19.77 -0.59 -1.53
N PHE A 136 19.50 0.63 -1.08
CA PHE A 136 18.35 1.44 -1.53
C PHE A 136 18.38 1.79 -3.03
N LYS A 137 19.48 1.49 -3.73
CA LYS A 137 19.57 1.58 -5.20
C LYS A 137 19.02 0.34 -5.93
N GLN A 138 18.86 -0.79 -5.24
CA GLN A 138 18.25 -1.99 -5.80
C GLN A 138 16.74 -1.90 -5.62
N ASP A 139 16.03 -2.10 -6.74
CA ASP A 139 14.58 -2.10 -6.78
C ASP A 139 14.03 -3.37 -6.11
N VAL A 140 13.77 -3.27 -4.80
CA VAL A 140 13.26 -4.40 -4.00
C VAL A 140 11.84 -4.78 -4.41
N VAL A 141 11.06 -3.85 -4.97
CA VAL A 141 9.75 -4.15 -5.56
C VAL A 141 9.93 -5.13 -6.72
N LYS A 142 10.88 -4.88 -7.61
CA LYS A 142 11.19 -5.81 -8.70
C LYS A 142 11.66 -7.16 -8.17
N MET A 143 12.59 -7.16 -7.21
CA MET A 143 13.14 -8.38 -6.63
C MET A 143 12.09 -9.27 -5.97
N ILE A 144 11.11 -8.69 -5.28
CA ILE A 144 10.09 -9.46 -4.54
C ILE A 144 8.86 -9.75 -5.42
N CYS A 145 8.36 -8.75 -6.15
CA CYS A 145 7.07 -8.86 -6.82
C CYS A 145 7.16 -9.45 -8.24
N TYR A 146 8.31 -9.39 -8.92
CA TYR A 146 8.46 -9.81 -10.33
C TYR A 146 9.49 -10.92 -10.56
N ASP A 147 10.66 -10.83 -9.94
CA ASP A 147 11.82 -11.65 -10.32
C ASP A 147 11.86 -13.03 -9.61
N ARG A 148 10.86 -13.37 -8.79
CA ARG A 148 10.80 -14.62 -7.99
C ARG A 148 10.12 -15.77 -8.74
N PRO A 149 10.52 -17.03 -8.47
CA PRO A 149 9.68 -18.18 -8.76
C PRO A 149 8.32 -18.00 -8.05
N ASN A 150 7.22 -18.03 -8.80
CA ASN A 150 5.87 -17.69 -8.33
C ASN A 150 5.65 -16.22 -7.94
N ALA A 151 6.40 -15.30 -8.57
CA ALA A 151 6.20 -13.86 -8.45
C ALA A 151 4.72 -13.46 -8.57
N LEU A 152 4.27 -12.62 -7.64
CA LEU A 152 2.88 -12.19 -7.54
C LEU A 152 2.45 -11.36 -8.78
N CYS A 153 3.41 -10.78 -9.49
CA CYS A 153 3.22 -10.01 -10.72
C CYS A 153 3.68 -10.72 -11.99
N ALA A 154 3.90 -12.05 -12.00
CA ALA A 154 4.46 -12.77 -13.15
C ALA A 154 3.68 -12.59 -14.48
N ASN A 155 2.40 -12.24 -14.42
CA ASN A 155 1.53 -12.02 -15.57
C ASN A 155 1.24 -10.54 -15.85
N GLU A 156 1.86 -9.62 -15.11
CA GLU A 156 1.68 -8.17 -15.25
C GLU A 156 2.99 -7.55 -15.77
N SER A 157 2.90 -6.67 -16.77
CA SER A 157 4.06 -5.96 -17.30
C SER A 157 4.58 -4.95 -16.26
N THR A 158 5.89 -4.84 -16.11
CA THR A 158 6.58 -3.91 -15.19
C THR A 158 6.36 -2.42 -15.49
N GLU A 159 5.61 -2.08 -16.54
CA GLU A 159 5.38 -0.72 -16.98
C GLU A 159 4.11 -0.13 -16.36
N SER A 160 4.29 0.61 -15.26
CA SER A 160 3.40 1.73 -14.94
C SER A 160 4.23 2.91 -14.39
N HIS A 161 4.69 3.72 -15.34
CA HIS A 161 4.90 5.18 -15.28
C HIS A 161 6.20 5.67 -14.62
N SER A 162 7.31 5.49 -15.33
CA SER A 162 8.20 6.62 -15.57
C SER A 162 7.55 7.55 -16.59
N GLU A 163 7.66 8.86 -16.38
CA GLU A 163 7.13 9.97 -17.21
C GLU A 163 5.76 10.53 -16.79
N LEU A 164 5.80 11.47 -15.84
CA LEU A 164 5.43 12.89 -16.07
C LEU A 164 6.07 13.77 -14.98
#